data_AF-A0A7S0A331-F1
#
_entry.id   AF-A0A7S0A331-F1
#
_cell.length_a   1.000
_cell.length_b   1.000
_cell.length_c   1.000
_cell.angle_alpha   90.00
_cell.angle_beta   90.00
_cell.angle_gamma   90.00
#
_symmetry.space_group_name_H-M   'P 1'
#
loop_
_entity.id
_entity.type
_entity.pdbx_description
1 polymer ?
#
loop_
_entity_poly.entity_id
_entity_poly.type
_entity_poly.pdbx_seq_one_letter_code
_entity_poly.pdbx_strand_id
1 'polypeptide(L)'
;CHFGSGLPRAPEPPAMLSSDDEDGPAGEEEFDDLGFALPPQGDGVGDSARTYARWFEPKAMRRRLRFEARLRQLSSPGGWAALPKPALKGLLRKGIPTEHRVEVWWSVLGCDARRRRSPDAYATYAEASLRTKTAEEIERDLQRTFPSHRQFRDETGRTELRNVLRAFASHSPRV
;
A
#
# COMPACT_ATOMS: atom_id res chain seq x y z
N CYS A 1 4.46 -10.44 -49.20
CA CYS A 1 3.22 -10.51 -48.42
C CYS A 1 3.50 -10.01 -47.00
N HIS A 2 3.02 -8.81 -46.66
CA HIS A 2 3.22 -8.17 -45.35
C HIS A 2 2.10 -8.60 -44.41
N PHE A 3 2.42 -9.20 -43.26
CA PHE A 3 1.46 -9.34 -42.15
C PHE A 3 1.93 -8.47 -40.98
N GLY A 4 1.32 -7.29 -40.89
CA GLY A 4 1.54 -6.32 -39.83
C GLY A 4 1.00 -6.83 -38.50
N SER A 5 1.88 -6.84 -37.50
CA SER A 5 1.56 -7.10 -36.10
C SER A 5 0.99 -5.83 -35.48
N GLY A 6 -0.33 -5.68 -35.46
CA GLY A 6 -1.01 -4.54 -34.83
C GLY A 6 -1.70 -4.97 -33.55
N LEU A 7 -1.00 -4.98 -32.41
CA LEU A 7 -1.67 -4.98 -31.10
C LEU A 7 -2.48 -3.67 -30.99
N PRO A 8 -3.78 -3.70 -30.65
CA PRO A 8 -4.56 -2.48 -30.54
C PRO A 8 -3.94 -1.55 -29.48
N ARG A 9 -3.61 -0.34 -29.92
CA ARG A 9 -3.18 0.76 -29.05
C ARG A 9 -4.27 0.98 -28.00
N ALA A 10 -3.86 1.08 -26.73
CA ALA A 10 -4.79 1.33 -25.65
C ALA A 10 -5.58 2.62 -25.94
N PRO A 11 -6.91 2.62 -25.71
CA PRO A 11 -7.73 3.82 -25.93
C PRO A 11 -7.25 4.94 -25.01
N GLU A 12 -7.21 6.15 -25.56
CA GLU A 12 -6.83 7.35 -24.82
C GLU A 12 -7.82 7.62 -23.69
N PRO A 13 -7.37 8.21 -22.56
CA PRO A 13 -8.27 8.52 -21.45
C PRO A 13 -9.37 9.49 -21.90
N PRO A 14 -10.62 9.31 -21.45
CA PRO A 14 -11.74 10.16 -21.86
C PRO A 14 -11.55 11.60 -21.35
N ALA A 15 -11.99 12.56 -22.17
CA ALA A 15 -11.96 13.99 -21.85
C ALA A 15 -12.98 14.35 -20.77
N MET A 16 -12.61 15.31 -19.91
CA MET A 16 -13.40 15.82 -18.80
C MET A 16 -14.74 16.40 -19.28
N LEU A 17 -15.84 15.82 -18.82
CA LEU A 17 -17.19 16.38 -18.96
C LEU A 17 -17.66 16.87 -17.59
N SER A 18 -18.06 18.14 -17.55
CA SER A 18 -18.54 18.88 -16.38
C SER A 18 -20.07 19.00 -16.41
N SER A 19 -20.74 18.66 -15.31
CA SER A 19 -22.09 19.09 -14.86
C SER A 19 -22.71 17.98 -13.99
N ASP A 20 -23.58 18.18 -13.00
CA ASP A 20 -24.18 19.31 -12.28
C ASP A 20 -24.64 18.73 -10.91
N ASP A 21 -24.72 19.57 -9.88
CA ASP A 21 -25.07 19.22 -8.49
C ASP A 21 -26.50 18.65 -8.31
N GLU A 22 -26.64 17.54 -7.58
CA GLU A 22 -27.90 17.08 -6.96
C GLU A 22 -27.58 16.43 -5.59
N ASP A 23 -28.21 16.96 -4.54
CA ASP A 23 -27.96 16.68 -3.12
C ASP A 23 -28.73 15.42 -2.69
N GLY A 24 -28.01 14.37 -2.25
CA GLY A 24 -28.54 13.05 -1.86
C GLY A 24 -28.14 12.66 -0.43
N PRO A 25 -28.92 11.80 0.25
CA PRO A 25 -28.90 11.64 1.71
C PRO A 25 -27.59 11.02 2.22
N ALA A 26 -27.20 11.40 3.44
CA ALA A 26 -25.99 11.01 4.16
C ALA A 26 -25.51 9.57 3.84
N GLY A 27 -24.58 9.48 2.88
CA GLY A 27 -24.08 8.22 2.36
C GLY A 27 -23.28 7.47 3.41
N GLU A 28 -23.43 6.14 3.43
CA GLU A 28 -22.52 5.24 4.16
C GLU A 28 -21.08 5.55 3.73
N GLU A 29 -20.19 5.78 4.69
CA GLU A 29 -18.77 6.01 4.40
C GLU A 29 -18.18 4.77 3.70
N GLU A 30 -18.03 4.84 2.38
CA GLU A 30 -17.40 3.79 1.60
C GLU A 30 -15.87 3.90 1.76
N PHE A 31 -15.18 2.76 1.89
CA PHE A 31 -13.73 2.72 2.05
C PHE A 31 -13.10 1.94 0.91
N ASP A 32 -11.92 2.37 0.48
CA ASP A 32 -11.12 1.61 -0.48
C ASP A 32 -10.54 0.31 0.14
N ASP A 33 -9.87 -0.49 -0.69
CA ASP A 33 -9.23 -1.75 -0.28
C ASP A 33 -8.18 -1.57 0.83
N LEU A 34 -7.62 -0.35 0.95
CA LEU A 34 -6.62 -0.03 1.97
C LEU A 34 -7.27 0.49 3.26
N GLY A 35 -8.54 0.92 3.21
CA GLY A 35 -9.29 1.44 4.35
C GLY A 35 -9.39 2.95 4.39
N PHE A 36 -9.03 3.67 3.32
CA PHE A 36 -9.24 5.12 3.22
C PHE A 36 -10.66 5.42 2.76
N ALA A 37 -11.28 6.44 3.37
CA ALA A 37 -12.60 6.90 2.96
C ALA A 37 -12.57 7.33 1.48
N LEU A 38 -13.49 6.79 0.70
CA LEU A 38 -13.69 7.21 -0.68
C LEU A 38 -14.33 8.59 -0.70
N PRO A 39 -13.95 9.43 -1.67
CA PRO A 39 -14.61 10.71 -1.82
C PRO A 39 -16.08 10.52 -2.19
N PRO A 40 -16.99 11.37 -1.70
CA PRO A 40 -18.41 11.30 -2.04
C PRO A 40 -18.62 11.38 -3.55
N GLN A 41 -19.67 10.76 -4.06
CA GLN A 41 -20.02 10.86 -5.48
C GLN A 41 -20.38 12.31 -5.83
N GLY A 42 -19.96 12.80 -7.01
CA GLY A 42 -20.11 14.20 -7.40
C GLY A 42 -18.93 15.08 -7.01
N ASP A 43 -17.91 14.53 -6.34
CA ASP A 43 -16.66 15.24 -6.14
C ASP A 43 -15.79 15.19 -7.42
N GLY A 44 -15.51 16.33 -8.04
CA GLY A 44 -14.79 16.34 -9.32
C GLY A 44 -13.41 15.65 -9.28
N VAL A 45 -12.75 15.62 -8.11
CA VAL A 45 -11.45 14.96 -7.93
C VAL A 45 -11.57 13.44 -7.79
N GLY A 46 -12.47 12.95 -6.94
CA GLY A 46 -12.70 11.53 -6.73
C GLY A 46 -13.36 10.87 -7.93
N ASP A 47 -14.24 11.57 -8.66
CA ASP A 47 -14.79 11.06 -9.92
C ASP A 47 -13.71 10.87 -10.99
N SER A 48 -12.76 11.80 -11.06
CA SER A 48 -11.58 11.66 -11.92
C SER A 48 -10.72 10.45 -11.51
N ALA A 49 -10.48 10.27 -10.21
CA ALA A 49 -9.73 9.12 -9.69
C ALA A 49 -10.43 7.78 -9.98
N ARG A 50 -11.75 7.70 -9.78
CA ARG A 50 -12.58 6.52 -10.11
C ARG A 50 -12.50 6.19 -11.60
N THR A 51 -12.62 7.21 -12.45
CA THR A 51 -12.52 7.07 -13.91
C THR A 51 -11.16 6.54 -14.33
N TYR A 52 -10.09 7.11 -13.77
CA TYR A 52 -8.72 6.64 -14.00
C TYR A 52 -8.53 5.19 -13.57
N ALA A 53 -9.01 4.81 -12.38
CA ALA A 53 -8.92 3.46 -11.87
C ALA A 53 -9.58 2.45 -12.82
N ARG A 54 -10.81 2.73 -13.27
CA ARG A 54 -11.53 1.89 -14.25
C ARG A 54 -10.78 1.75 -15.58
N TRP A 55 -10.21 2.84 -16.10
CA TRP A 55 -9.40 2.80 -17.32
C TRP A 55 -8.10 1.99 -17.13
N PHE A 56 -7.50 2.07 -15.94
CA PHE A 56 -6.25 1.38 -15.62
C PHE A 56 -6.46 -0.11 -15.30
N GLU A 57 -7.64 -0.51 -14.85
CA GLU A 57 -7.98 -1.87 -14.40
C GLU A 57 -7.54 -2.99 -15.37
N PRO A 58 -7.82 -2.92 -16.69
CA PRO A 58 -7.38 -3.97 -17.62
C PRO A 58 -5.84 -4.10 -17.68
N LYS A 59 -5.12 -2.99 -17.50
CA LYS A 59 -3.64 -2.98 -17.46
C LYS A 59 -3.13 -3.53 -16.13
N ALA A 60 -3.79 -3.19 -15.01
CA ALA A 60 -3.49 -3.75 -13.70
C ALA A 60 -3.66 -5.27 -13.70
N MET A 61 -4.80 -5.77 -14.21
CA MET A 61 -5.11 -7.20 -14.34
C MET A 61 -4.02 -7.95 -15.14
N ARG A 62 -3.66 -7.45 -16.33
CA ARG A 62 -2.59 -8.06 -17.15
C ARG A 62 -1.24 -8.08 -16.43
N ARG A 63 -0.92 -7.05 -15.64
CA ARG A 63 0.31 -7.00 -14.85
C ARG A 63 0.28 -8.01 -13.70
N ARG A 64 -0.86 -8.13 -13.02
CA ARG A 64 -1.08 -9.13 -11.96
C ARG A 64 -0.90 -10.56 -12.50
N LEU A 65 -1.55 -10.91 -13.62
CA LEU A 65 -1.40 -12.25 -14.21
C LEU A 65 0.06 -12.57 -14.59
N ARG A 66 0.78 -11.59 -15.17
CA ARG A 66 2.21 -11.76 -15.47
C ARG A 66 3.06 -11.89 -14.21
N PHE A 67 2.71 -11.15 -13.16
CA PHE A 67 3.36 -11.21 -11.86
C PHE A 67 3.18 -12.60 -11.22
N GLU A 68 1.95 -13.11 -11.19
CA GLU A 68 1.64 -14.45 -10.68
C GLU A 68 2.27 -15.57 -11.52
N ALA A 69 2.30 -15.41 -12.85
CA ALA A 69 3.03 -16.34 -13.72
C ALA A 69 4.53 -16.38 -13.39
N ARG A 70 5.12 -15.22 -13.05
CA ARG A 70 6.51 -15.14 -12.58
C ARG A 70 6.69 -15.74 -11.19
N LEU A 71 5.72 -15.55 -10.29
CA LEU A 71 5.71 -16.16 -8.95
C LEU A 71 5.81 -17.68 -9.02
N ARG A 72 5.06 -18.32 -9.94
CA ARG A 72 5.13 -19.77 -10.17
C ARG A 72 6.50 -20.27 -10.66
N GLN A 73 7.34 -19.38 -11.17
CA GLN A 73 8.70 -19.71 -11.63
C GLN A 73 9.76 -19.55 -10.54
N LEU A 74 9.40 -19.05 -9.35
CA LEU A 74 10.35 -18.94 -8.24
C LEU A 74 10.69 -20.32 -7.69
N SER A 75 11.96 -20.53 -7.37
CA SER A 75 12.44 -21.80 -6.79
C SER A 75 11.86 -22.09 -5.41
N SER A 76 11.44 -21.06 -4.67
CA SER A 76 10.80 -21.18 -3.36
C SER A 76 9.78 -20.05 -3.14
N PRO A 77 8.70 -20.29 -2.39
CA PRO A 77 7.82 -19.23 -1.90
C PRO A 77 8.63 -18.15 -1.17
N GLY A 78 8.30 -16.87 -1.36
CA GLY A 78 9.06 -15.76 -0.75
C GLY A 78 10.49 -15.57 -1.26
N GLY A 79 10.91 -16.26 -2.34
CA GLY A 79 12.26 -16.17 -2.93
C GLY A 79 12.57 -14.88 -3.71
N TRP A 80 11.83 -13.79 -3.49
CA TRP A 80 11.91 -12.55 -4.28
C TRP A 80 13.30 -11.89 -4.23
N ALA A 81 13.94 -11.88 -3.06
CA ALA A 81 15.28 -11.32 -2.88
C ALA A 81 16.38 -12.11 -3.61
N ALA A 82 16.15 -13.39 -3.93
CA ALA A 82 17.10 -14.24 -4.64
C ALA A 82 17.09 -14.03 -6.17
N LEU A 83 16.14 -13.25 -6.69
CA LEU A 83 16.08 -12.93 -8.11
C LEU A 83 17.31 -12.12 -8.56
N PRO A 84 17.78 -12.31 -9.82
CA PRO A 84 18.79 -11.43 -10.39
C PRO A 84 18.40 -9.96 -10.28
N LYS A 85 19.31 -9.09 -9.86
CA LYS A 85 19.06 -7.65 -9.63
C LYS A 85 18.31 -6.95 -10.78
N PRO A 86 18.62 -7.19 -12.07
CA PRO A 86 17.88 -6.57 -13.18
C PRO A 86 16.40 -6.99 -13.24
N ALA A 87 16.13 -8.28 -12.98
CA ALA A 87 14.78 -8.81 -12.95
C ALA A 87 13.97 -8.24 -11.79
N LEU A 88 14.57 -8.19 -10.59
CA LEU A 88 13.93 -7.60 -9.41
C LEU A 88 13.60 -6.12 -9.63
N LYS A 89 14.56 -5.31 -10.12
CA LYS A 89 14.32 -3.89 -10.43
C LYS A 89 13.22 -3.70 -11.48
N GLY A 90 13.20 -4.54 -12.51
CA GLY A 90 12.16 -4.50 -13.55
C GLY A 90 10.76 -4.79 -13.02
N LEU A 91 10.65 -5.68 -12.03
CA LEU A 91 9.40 -6.01 -11.34
C LEU A 91 8.96 -4.85 -10.44
N LEU A 92 9.84 -4.32 -9.59
CA LEU A 92 9.52 -3.23 -8.66
C LEU A 92 9.05 -1.97 -9.39
N ARG A 93 9.72 -1.58 -10.50
CA ARG A 93 9.34 -0.39 -11.30
C ARG A 93 7.98 -0.50 -11.98
N LYS A 94 7.49 -1.72 -12.23
CA LYS A 94 6.15 -1.94 -12.82
C LYS A 94 5.03 -1.87 -11.78
N GLY A 95 5.40 -1.84 -10.49
CA GLY A 95 4.48 -1.94 -9.36
C GLY A 95 4.24 -3.38 -8.93
N ILE A 96 4.14 -3.59 -7.62
CA ILE A 96 3.75 -4.86 -7.02
C ILE A 96 2.22 -4.83 -6.82
N PRO A 97 1.46 -5.85 -7.30
CA PRO A 97 0.04 -5.98 -7.01
C PRO A 97 -0.21 -5.96 -5.49
N THR A 98 -1.28 -5.30 -5.05
CA THR A 98 -1.54 -5.02 -3.63
C THR A 98 -1.47 -6.27 -2.76
N GLU A 99 -2.06 -7.37 -3.23
CA GLU A 99 -2.18 -8.66 -2.55
C GLU A 99 -0.82 -9.33 -2.31
N HIS A 100 0.19 -9.03 -3.13
CA HIS A 100 1.53 -9.59 -3.01
C HIS A 100 2.53 -8.67 -2.32
N ARG A 101 2.15 -7.42 -2.03
CA ARG A 101 3.07 -6.43 -1.42
C ARG A 101 3.66 -6.94 -0.11
N VAL A 102 2.83 -7.52 0.76
CA VAL A 102 3.26 -8.01 2.08
C VAL A 102 4.39 -9.03 1.92
N GLU A 103 4.20 -10.07 1.11
CA GLU A 103 5.20 -11.12 0.89
C GLU A 103 6.46 -10.59 0.21
N VAL A 104 6.31 -9.77 -0.83
CA VAL A 104 7.44 -9.25 -1.61
C VAL A 104 8.29 -8.32 -0.76
N TRP A 105 7.67 -7.35 -0.07
CA TRP A 105 8.40 -6.44 0.81
C TRP A 105 9.06 -7.19 1.96
N TRP A 106 8.37 -8.17 2.56
CA TRP A 106 8.93 -9.02 3.60
C TRP A 106 10.22 -9.72 3.13
N SER A 107 10.20 -10.29 1.93
CA SER A 107 11.36 -10.95 1.32
C SER A 107 12.49 -9.96 0.97
N VAL A 108 12.17 -8.88 0.24
CA VAL A 108 13.15 -7.92 -0.28
C VAL A 108 13.85 -7.16 0.84
N LEU A 109 13.15 -6.84 1.93
CA LEU A 109 13.71 -6.19 3.11
C LEU A 109 14.49 -7.17 4.02
N GLY A 110 14.52 -8.46 3.68
CA GLY A 110 15.19 -9.49 4.48
C GLY A 110 14.56 -9.65 5.87
N CYS A 111 13.26 -9.38 6.01
CA CYS A 111 12.57 -9.37 7.29
C CYS A 111 12.65 -10.72 8.00
N ASP A 112 12.55 -11.83 7.26
CA ASP A 112 12.67 -13.17 7.83
C ASP A 112 14.04 -13.42 8.50
N ALA A 113 15.12 -13.01 7.83
CA ALA A 113 16.46 -13.13 8.38
C ALA A 113 16.66 -12.22 9.61
N ARG A 114 16.06 -11.02 9.62
CA ARG A 114 16.09 -10.11 10.78
C ARG A 114 15.31 -10.69 11.96
N ARG A 115 14.09 -11.21 11.72
CA ARG A 115 13.25 -11.84 12.73
C ARG A 115 13.94 -13.06 13.35
N ARG A 116 14.56 -13.93 12.54
CA ARG A 116 15.30 -15.10 13.04
C ARG A 116 16.50 -14.75 13.90
N ARG A 117 17.18 -13.63 13.61
CA ARG A 117 18.32 -13.17 14.42
C ARG A 117 17.90 -12.60 15.78
N SER A 118 16.68 -12.05 15.88
CA SER A 118 16.18 -11.45 17.12
C SER A 118 14.66 -11.60 17.21
N PRO A 119 14.15 -12.78 17.60
CA PRO A 119 12.72 -13.07 17.59
C PRO A 119 11.89 -12.14 18.48
N ASP A 120 12.42 -11.80 19.67
CA ASP A 120 11.70 -11.03 20.69
C ASP A 120 11.96 -9.53 20.63
N ALA A 121 12.81 -9.08 19.69
CA ALA A 121 13.27 -7.69 19.64
C ALA A 121 12.12 -6.68 19.58
N TYR A 122 11.07 -6.98 18.82
CA TYR A 122 9.92 -6.08 18.73
C TYR A 122 9.21 -5.90 20.08
N ALA A 123 8.92 -6.99 20.78
CA ALA A 123 8.26 -6.94 22.09
C ALA A 123 9.12 -6.18 23.10
N THR A 124 10.42 -6.49 23.15
CA THR A 124 11.37 -5.77 24.03
C THR A 124 11.41 -4.27 23.74
N TYR A 125 11.46 -3.85 22.47
CA TYR A 125 11.50 -2.44 22.14
C TYR A 125 10.17 -1.71 22.34
N ALA A 126 9.04 -2.39 22.14
CA ALA A 126 7.71 -1.81 22.35
C ALA A 126 7.44 -1.51 23.84
N GLU A 127 7.92 -2.38 24.72
CA GLU A 127 7.78 -2.26 26.19
C GLU A 127 8.83 -1.33 26.82
N ALA A 128 9.92 -1.04 26.11
CA ALA A 128 10.98 -0.18 26.61
C ALA A 128 10.48 1.23 26.97
N SER A 129 11.08 1.79 28.02
CA SER A 129 10.82 3.18 28.41
C SER A 129 11.38 4.14 27.37
N LEU A 130 10.54 5.10 26.95
CA LEU A 130 10.94 6.17 26.04
C LEU A 130 11.11 7.48 26.81
N ARG A 131 11.88 8.40 26.22
CA ARG A 131 11.94 9.78 26.70
C ARG A 131 10.53 10.38 26.63
N THR A 132 10.12 11.06 27.70
CA THR A 132 8.78 11.65 27.81
C THR A 132 8.40 12.50 26.59
N LYS A 133 9.31 13.38 26.16
CA LYS A 133 9.10 14.22 24.97
C LYS A 133 8.78 13.41 23.71
N THR A 134 9.51 12.33 23.44
CA THR A 134 9.30 11.47 22.27
C THR A 134 7.96 10.73 22.36
N ALA A 135 7.59 10.26 23.55
CA ALA A 135 6.29 9.62 23.75
C ALA A 135 5.12 10.60 23.51
N GLU A 136 5.22 11.83 24.01
CA GLU A 136 4.22 12.89 23.80
C GLU A 136 4.10 13.30 22.31
N GLU A 137 5.22 13.37 21.59
CA GLU A 137 5.23 13.65 20.15
C GLU A 137 4.52 12.54 19.36
N ILE A 138 4.78 11.27 19.70
CA ILE A 138 4.07 10.13 19.11
C ILE A 138 2.56 10.26 19.32
N GLU A 139 2.09 10.49 20.55
CA GLU A 139 0.65 10.60 20.82
C GLU A 139 -0.02 11.75 20.05
N ARG A 140 0.66 12.90 19.96
CA ARG A 140 0.16 14.05 19.20
C ARG A 140 0.03 13.74 17.72
N ASP A 141 1.01 13.04 17.15
CA ASP A 141 0.99 12.66 15.73
C ASP A 141 -0.05 11.60 15.42
N LEU A 142 -0.27 10.64 16.33
CA LEU A 142 -1.31 9.64 16.20
C LEU A 142 -2.71 10.26 16.10
N GLN A 143 -2.97 11.36 16.81
CA GLN A 143 -4.27 12.06 16.76
C GLN A 143 -4.60 12.63 15.38
N ARG A 144 -3.59 13.01 14.60
CA ARG A 144 -3.74 13.62 13.27
C ARG A 144 -3.42 12.69 12.11
N THR A 145 -3.00 11.45 12.39
CA THR A 145 -2.60 10.49 11.36
C THR A 145 -3.79 9.64 10.96
N PHE A 146 -4.23 9.78 9.70
CA PHE A 146 -5.32 9.01 9.09
C PHE A 146 -6.67 9.05 9.86
N PRO A 147 -7.18 10.27 10.19
CA PRO A 147 -8.40 10.40 11.01
C PRO A 147 -9.65 9.80 10.36
N SER A 148 -9.70 9.73 9.02
CA SER A 148 -10.79 9.16 8.23
C SER A 148 -10.54 7.72 7.78
N HIS A 149 -9.49 7.06 8.29
CA HIS A 149 -9.18 5.68 7.89
C HIS A 149 -9.89 4.67 8.78
N ARG A 150 -10.52 3.67 8.16
CA ARG A 150 -11.35 2.65 8.80
C ARG A 150 -10.73 2.06 10.07
N GLN A 151 -9.44 1.69 10.01
CA GLN A 151 -8.72 1.07 11.14
C GLN A 151 -8.11 2.07 12.14
N PHE A 152 -7.65 3.23 11.67
CA PHE A 152 -6.83 4.15 12.49
C PHE A 152 -7.67 5.24 13.17
N ARG A 153 -8.96 5.32 12.86
CA ARG A 153 -9.91 6.12 13.63
C ARG A 153 -10.23 5.51 15.00
N ASP A 154 -10.06 4.19 15.15
CA ASP A 154 -10.31 3.45 16.39
C ASP A 154 -9.06 3.33 17.27
N GLU A 155 -9.25 3.25 18.60
CA GLU A 155 -8.12 3.15 19.54
C GLU A 155 -7.26 1.90 19.31
N THR A 156 -7.85 0.80 18.82
CA THR A 156 -7.13 -0.43 18.49
C THR A 156 -6.06 -0.19 17.43
N GLY A 157 -6.42 0.39 16.28
CA GLY A 157 -5.45 0.66 15.21
C GLY A 157 -4.44 1.74 15.59
N ARG A 158 -4.87 2.74 16.37
CA ARG A 158 -3.95 3.74 16.94
C ARG A 158 -2.94 3.10 17.89
N THR A 159 -3.36 2.12 18.68
CA THR A 159 -2.48 1.34 19.58
C THR A 159 -1.48 0.50 18.80
N GLU A 160 -1.89 -0.15 17.70
CA GLU A 160 -0.97 -0.87 16.83
C GLU A 160 0.11 0.05 16.24
N LEU A 161 -0.30 1.22 15.72
CA LEU A 161 0.63 2.21 15.18
C LEU A 161 1.55 2.78 16.26
N ARG A 162 1.00 3.07 17.45
CA ARG A 162 1.76 3.49 18.65
C ARG A 162 2.86 2.48 18.97
N ASN A 163 2.54 1.20 19.02
CA ASN A 163 3.50 0.15 19.38
C ASN A 163 4.67 0.09 18.39
N VAL A 164 4.39 0.21 17.09
CA VAL A 164 5.44 0.24 16.05
C VAL A 164 6.33 1.48 16.18
N LEU A 165 5.75 2.66 16.35
CA LEU A 165 6.50 3.92 16.50
C LEU A 165 7.36 3.90 17.77
N ARG A 166 6.81 3.40 18.88
CA ARG A 166 7.55 3.26 20.14
C ARG A 166 8.71 2.29 20.00
N ALA A 167 8.49 1.11 19.41
CA ALA A 167 9.53 0.14 19.19
C ALA A 167 10.66 0.71 18.31
N PHE A 168 10.31 1.47 17.26
CA PHE A 168 11.30 2.11 16.41
C PHE A 168 12.11 3.18 17.15
N ALA A 169 11.45 4.08 17.89
CA ALA A 169 12.11 5.12 18.67
C ALA A 169 13.07 4.55 19.73
N SER A 170 12.70 3.42 20.35
CA SER A 170 13.57 2.70 21.29
C SER A 170 14.75 2.03 20.60
N HIS A 171 14.53 1.41 19.43
CA HIS A 171 15.56 0.77 18.65
C HIS A 171 16.60 1.75 18.09
N SER A 172 16.18 2.97 17.74
CA SER A 172 17.02 3.98 17.07
C SER A 172 16.87 5.37 17.70
N PRO A 173 17.37 5.57 18.94
CA PRO A 173 17.13 6.80 19.72
C PRO A 173 17.86 8.05 19.22
N ARG A 174 18.65 7.94 18.15
CA ARG A 174 19.39 9.04 17.52
C ARG A 174 18.69 9.64 16.30
N VAL A 175 17.63 8.98 15.83
CA VAL A 175 16.74 9.47 14.78
C VAL A 175 15.64 10.28 15.46
#